data_AF-W7F6S1-F1
#
_entry.id   AF-W7F6S1-F1
#
_cell.length_a   1.000
_cell.length_b   1.000
_cell.length_c   1.000
_cell.angle_alpha   90.00
_cell.angle_beta   90.00
_cell.angle_gamma   90.00
#
_symmetry.space_group_name_H-M   'P 1'
#
loop_
_entity.id
_entity.type
_entity.pdbx_description
1 polymer ?
#
loop_
_entity_poly.entity_id
_entity_poly.type
_entity_poly.pdbx_seq_one_letter_code
_entity_poly.pdbx_strand_id
1 'polypeptide(L)'
;MRPPAHLAKLPRGALKPPRNHTPNPPCPRQFSYRHPRQFLVAHQGSARPQLPFLYPSGQHLSNGQLQRLFSISANHKKFIKETAKLSVRYSILIFLLTSCFSIASLGILSEQQERAFPSPHEWSLITRFRFRRGKWWQVPENNEEEGFPNWARVYSELEYALNRLENPDKDGAGLVEQEEGGILVPGVGKAGFDISAKSDEWRQGYYEVLMGMASAAERLDGWVTDKWRRNVWAPEFVPSATNPRPKAVLPGMPEVPDEEHRVPAAEAPESFYLKIITSKGFTTYQRLSAALGYADWLSFRKLPDSAEEMYRWALDIAISGLPTSEPSAVIDRETGVLASTAPKNSITPNVVYAATNLAIFFAEQRRIASALPIFVSLLRARIGAEEARRPTIAPQKDSSLVGTLVSLLREPDYPPVPPSGDEPLLRKESDRCEEAALKNYIGEILFATAGSSSTQRQQGLSWVRDGVSTSKIAQSLNAIRTNDDLRKKCEKCEEVGLESWGKIMTYLAAEAREKRDKAKNGGLSSLMWKVKGTKTLDEEVEKLEGEEEGVTLRLNKLRSKMLKEEYEEMDRKYARTFVF
;
A
#
# COMPACT_ATOMS: atom_id res chain seq x y z
N MET A 1 21.02 -33.91 30.67
CA MET A 1 21.73 -34.15 29.40
C MET A 1 21.81 -32.84 28.63
N ARG A 2 23.01 -32.27 28.54
CA ARG A 2 23.39 -31.09 27.74
C ARG A 2 24.61 -31.50 26.91
N PRO A 3 24.65 -31.27 25.59
CA PRO A 3 25.89 -31.39 24.85
C PRO A 3 26.78 -30.15 25.08
N PRO A 4 28.10 -30.32 25.27
CA PRO A 4 29.03 -29.22 25.56
C PRO A 4 29.63 -28.57 24.31
N ALA A 5 30.03 -27.31 24.48
CA ALA A 5 30.72 -26.47 23.51
C ALA A 5 32.15 -26.94 23.22
N HIS A 6 32.58 -26.83 21.96
CA HIS A 6 33.96 -27.12 21.52
C HIS A 6 34.81 -25.85 21.50
N LEU A 7 35.87 -25.87 22.32
CA LEU A 7 36.97 -24.92 22.37
C LEU A 7 38.02 -25.22 21.29
N ALA A 8 38.47 -24.18 20.60
CA ALA A 8 39.52 -24.22 19.58
C ALA A 8 40.90 -24.56 20.18
N LYS A 9 41.64 -25.44 19.51
CA LYS A 9 43.06 -25.74 19.79
C LYS A 9 43.90 -25.46 18.54
N LEU A 10 44.92 -24.60 18.71
CA LEU A 10 46.00 -24.38 17.74
C LEU A 10 47.04 -25.51 17.84
N PRO A 11 47.60 -26.03 16.73
CA PRO A 11 48.78 -26.87 16.79
C PRO A 11 50.07 -26.06 16.65
N ARG A 12 50.96 -26.31 17.62
CA ARG A 12 52.38 -25.97 17.66
C ARG A 12 53.16 -26.72 16.57
N GLY A 13 54.21 -26.08 16.08
CA GLY A 13 55.12 -26.64 15.08
C GLY A 13 55.97 -27.81 15.57
N ALA A 14 56.48 -28.56 14.60
CA ALA A 14 57.55 -29.54 14.77
C ALA A 14 58.65 -29.28 13.73
N LEU A 15 59.90 -29.34 14.20
CA LEU A 15 61.14 -29.09 13.48
C LEU A 15 61.75 -30.40 12.95
N LYS A 16 62.47 -30.27 11.81
CA LYS A 16 63.69 -31.00 11.38
C LYS A 16 63.57 -32.44 10.79
N PRO A 17 64.57 -32.97 10.03
CA PRO A 17 65.62 -32.35 9.18
C PRO A 17 65.89 -33.18 7.86
N PRO A 18 67.11 -33.34 7.26
CA PRO A 18 67.36 -33.02 5.84
C PRO A 18 67.90 -34.20 4.98
N ARG A 19 67.99 -34.04 3.65
CA ARG A 19 69.02 -34.61 2.73
C ARG A 19 68.72 -34.20 1.28
N ASN A 20 69.56 -33.34 0.68
CA ASN A 20 70.69 -33.64 -0.23
C ASN A 20 70.23 -34.15 -1.61
N HIS A 21 70.10 -33.26 -2.62
CA HIS A 21 71.08 -32.95 -3.69
C HIS A 21 71.10 -34.05 -4.80
N THR A 22 70.96 -33.84 -6.11
CA THR A 22 71.27 -32.76 -7.10
C THR A 22 70.63 -33.14 -8.47
N PRO A 23 70.97 -32.57 -9.64
CA PRO A 23 70.67 -31.22 -10.14
C PRO A 23 70.01 -31.24 -11.55
N ASN A 24 69.44 -30.13 -12.02
CA ASN A 24 69.40 -29.77 -13.45
C ASN A 24 69.04 -28.27 -13.65
N PRO A 25 69.42 -27.67 -14.80
CA PRO A 25 70.12 -26.37 -14.86
C PRO A 25 69.23 -25.12 -14.95
N PRO A 26 69.77 -23.94 -14.61
CA PRO A 26 69.09 -22.65 -14.73
C PRO A 26 69.23 -22.04 -16.14
N CYS A 27 68.12 -21.55 -16.70
CA CYS A 27 68.11 -20.60 -17.81
C CYS A 27 67.33 -19.32 -17.43
N PRO A 28 67.68 -18.15 -18.00
CA PRO A 28 67.71 -16.89 -17.27
C PRO A 28 66.54 -15.93 -17.55
N ARG A 29 66.21 -15.17 -16.49
CA ARG A 29 65.75 -13.75 -16.38
C ARG A 29 64.92 -13.13 -17.51
N GLN A 30 63.79 -12.54 -17.10
CA GLN A 30 63.33 -11.25 -17.66
C GLN A 30 63.13 -10.23 -16.54
N PHE A 31 63.89 -9.13 -16.66
CA PHE A 31 63.89 -7.97 -15.80
C PHE A 31 62.74 -7.03 -16.19
N SER A 32 62.13 -6.47 -15.16
CA SER A 32 61.13 -5.40 -15.20
C SER A 32 61.72 -4.09 -15.76
N TYR A 33 60.93 -3.43 -16.62
CA TYR A 33 61.16 -2.05 -17.03
C TYR A 33 60.91 -1.10 -15.85
N ARG A 34 61.98 -0.62 -15.21
CA ARG A 34 61.96 0.62 -14.43
C ARG A 34 63.01 1.58 -15.00
N HIS A 35 62.61 2.81 -15.24
CA HIS A 35 63.45 3.89 -15.76
C HIS A 35 64.57 4.27 -14.75
N PRO A 36 65.83 4.40 -15.18
CA PRO A 36 66.88 4.96 -14.33
C PRO A 36 66.98 6.49 -14.50
N ARG A 37 66.88 7.19 -13.36
CA ARG A 37 67.42 8.53 -13.14
C ARG A 37 68.96 8.46 -13.28
N GLN A 38 69.54 9.28 -14.14
CA GLN A 38 70.99 9.39 -14.31
C GLN A 38 71.57 10.41 -13.30
N PHE A 39 72.48 9.95 -12.46
CA PHE A 39 73.42 10.78 -11.70
C PHE A 39 74.68 11.01 -12.55
N LEU A 40 75.15 12.25 -12.62
CA LEU A 40 76.37 12.68 -13.31
C LEU A 40 77.59 12.49 -12.39
N VAL A 41 78.61 11.76 -12.85
CA VAL A 41 79.98 11.82 -12.31
C VAL A 41 80.83 12.65 -13.28
N ALA A 42 81.50 13.65 -12.72
CA ALA A 42 82.32 14.63 -13.41
C ALA A 42 83.69 14.07 -13.83
N HIS A 43 84.16 14.44 -15.02
CA HIS A 43 85.59 14.43 -15.36
C HIS A 43 86.01 15.83 -15.86
N GLN A 44 87.04 16.37 -15.23
CA GLN A 44 87.78 17.56 -15.64
C GLN A 44 88.85 17.18 -16.69
N GLY A 45 89.04 18.01 -17.71
CA GLY A 45 90.16 17.93 -18.67
C GLY A 45 89.78 18.21 -20.13
N SER A 46 90.20 19.36 -20.66
CA SER A 46 89.96 19.97 -22.00
C SER A 46 90.16 19.02 -23.22
N ALA A 47 89.53 19.16 -24.39
CA ALA A 47 89.24 20.38 -25.16
C ALA A 47 87.95 20.26 -26.03
N ARG A 48 87.35 21.42 -26.30
CA ARG A 48 86.02 21.71 -26.92
C ARG A 48 85.68 20.91 -28.20
N PRO A 49 84.45 20.39 -28.27
CA PRO A 49 83.52 20.75 -29.34
C PRO A 49 82.27 21.43 -28.78
N GLN A 50 81.96 22.61 -29.33
CA GLN A 50 80.84 23.45 -28.91
C GLN A 50 79.51 22.82 -29.33
N LEU A 51 78.67 22.48 -28.36
CA LEU A 51 77.30 21.99 -28.59
C LEU A 51 76.29 23.13 -28.33
N PRO A 52 75.39 23.43 -29.29
CA PRO A 52 74.59 24.64 -29.34
C PRO A 52 73.37 24.67 -28.40
N PHE A 53 73.30 23.81 -27.38
CA PHE A 53 72.17 23.75 -26.44
C PHE A 53 72.44 24.42 -25.08
N LEU A 54 73.59 25.06 -24.89
CA LEU A 54 73.95 25.73 -23.63
C LEU A 54 74.01 27.27 -23.71
N TYR A 55 73.46 27.88 -24.75
CA TYR A 55 73.11 29.31 -24.72
C TYR A 55 71.58 29.48 -24.73
N PRO A 56 70.97 30.05 -23.68
CA PRO A 56 69.65 30.66 -23.79
C PRO A 56 69.85 32.09 -24.32
N SER A 57 70.22 32.23 -25.59
CA SER A 57 70.28 33.53 -26.24
C SER A 57 69.06 33.72 -27.12
N GLY A 58 68.23 34.67 -26.73
CA GLY A 58 67.28 35.32 -27.62
C GLY A 58 65.88 34.72 -27.59
N GLN A 59 64.98 35.48 -26.96
CA GLN A 59 63.56 35.45 -27.21
C GLN A 59 63.30 35.58 -28.71
N HIS A 60 63.10 34.46 -29.38
CA HIS A 60 62.19 34.37 -30.50
C HIS A 60 61.59 32.98 -30.44
N LEU A 61 60.28 32.93 -30.18
CA LEU A 61 59.48 31.74 -30.39
C LEU A 61 59.55 31.40 -31.89
N SER A 62 60.62 30.72 -32.30
CA SER A 62 60.72 30.22 -33.66
C SER A 62 59.70 29.10 -33.80
N ASN A 63 58.91 29.16 -34.88
CA ASN A 63 57.90 28.16 -35.22
C ASN A 63 58.42 26.71 -35.17
N GLY A 64 59.74 26.51 -35.23
CA GLY A 64 60.41 25.21 -35.10
C GLY A 64 60.40 24.56 -33.71
N GLN A 65 60.33 25.32 -32.60
CA GLN A 65 60.21 24.74 -31.25
C GLN A 65 58.76 24.32 -30.93
N LEU A 66 57.78 25.11 -31.38
CA LEU A 66 56.36 24.70 -31.35
C LEU A 66 56.13 23.50 -32.27
N GLN A 67 56.73 23.47 -33.46
CA GLN A 67 56.69 22.30 -34.35
C GLN A 67 57.41 21.08 -33.77
N ARG A 68 58.36 21.20 -32.83
CA ARG A 68 58.94 20.04 -32.12
C ARG A 68 58.07 19.52 -30.98
N LEU A 69 57.28 20.38 -30.34
CA LEU A 69 56.24 19.96 -29.39
C LEU A 69 55.07 19.28 -30.12
N PHE A 70 54.80 19.65 -31.38
CA PHE A 70 53.79 19.03 -32.23
C PHE A 70 54.35 18.09 -33.32
N SER A 71 55.66 17.81 -33.34
CA SER A 71 56.24 16.85 -34.28
C SER A 71 55.99 15.46 -33.74
N ILE A 72 54.78 14.97 -33.99
CA ILE A 72 54.42 13.58 -33.75
C ILE A 72 55.37 12.73 -34.60
N SER A 73 56.34 12.07 -33.95
CA SER A 73 57.25 11.13 -34.61
C SER A 73 56.43 10.07 -35.36
N ALA A 74 56.95 9.50 -36.45
CA ALA A 74 56.21 8.48 -37.22
C ALA A 74 55.76 7.29 -36.35
N ASN A 75 56.52 6.98 -35.30
CA ASN A 75 56.18 5.95 -34.31
C ASN A 75 55.04 6.39 -33.38
N HIS A 76 54.98 7.67 -32.98
CA HIS A 76 53.81 8.21 -32.26
C HIS A 76 52.57 8.28 -33.14
N LYS A 77 52.68 8.57 -34.44
CA LYS A 77 51.51 8.53 -35.36
C LYS A 77 50.94 7.12 -35.49
N LYS A 78 51.79 6.10 -35.59
CA LYS A 78 51.38 4.69 -35.60
C LYS A 78 50.74 4.28 -34.26
N PHE A 79 51.38 4.61 -33.15
CA PHE A 79 50.83 4.36 -31.81
C PHE A 79 49.46 5.01 -31.63
N ILE A 80 49.31 6.31 -31.90
CA ILE A 80 48.02 7.02 -31.78
C ILE A 80 46.97 6.40 -32.71
N LYS A 81 47.33 6.02 -33.94
CA LYS A 81 46.39 5.37 -34.88
C LYS A 81 45.94 3.99 -34.38
N GLU A 82 46.85 3.20 -33.84
CA GLU A 82 46.57 1.87 -33.28
C GLU A 82 45.78 1.97 -31.96
N THR A 83 46.16 2.87 -31.06
CA THR A 83 45.42 3.17 -29.83
C THR A 83 44.02 3.71 -30.13
N ALA A 84 43.88 4.61 -31.11
CA ALA A 84 42.57 5.11 -31.54
C ALA A 84 41.70 3.96 -32.09
N LYS A 85 42.26 3.10 -32.95
CA LYS A 85 41.54 1.93 -33.50
C LYS A 85 41.11 0.95 -32.41
N LEU A 86 41.98 0.69 -31.43
CA LEU A 86 41.66 -0.14 -30.25
C LEU A 86 40.59 0.52 -29.38
N SER A 87 40.71 1.83 -29.11
CA SER A 87 39.74 2.57 -28.30
C SER A 87 38.35 2.53 -28.92
N VAL A 88 38.22 2.80 -30.22
CA VAL A 88 36.93 2.72 -30.93
C VAL A 88 36.35 1.31 -30.86
N ARG A 89 37.17 0.28 -31.07
CA ARG A 89 36.72 -1.13 -30.98
C ARG A 89 36.19 -1.46 -29.58
N TYR A 90 36.91 -1.06 -28.53
CA TYR A 90 36.47 -1.29 -27.16
C TYR A 90 35.29 -0.41 -26.76
N SER A 91 35.21 0.83 -27.23
CA SER A 91 34.05 1.69 -27.01
C SER A 91 32.78 1.11 -27.61
N ILE A 92 32.84 0.55 -28.83
CA ILE A 92 31.71 -0.14 -29.46
C ILE A 92 31.34 -1.39 -28.64
N LEU A 93 32.31 -2.19 -28.21
CA LEU A 93 32.04 -3.38 -27.39
C LEU A 93 31.42 -3.03 -26.04
N ILE A 94 31.94 -2.02 -25.35
CA ILE A 94 31.40 -1.53 -24.08
C ILE A 94 29.98 -1.00 -24.30
N PHE A 95 29.75 -0.18 -25.32
CA PHE A 95 28.43 0.34 -25.63
C PHE A 95 27.41 -0.77 -25.92
N LEU A 96 27.80 -1.81 -26.66
CA LEU A 96 26.94 -2.97 -26.92
C LEU A 96 26.66 -3.77 -25.64
N LEU A 97 27.68 -4.00 -24.81
CA LEU A 97 27.54 -4.71 -23.54
C LEU A 97 26.66 -3.93 -22.55
N THR A 98 26.88 -2.63 -22.39
CA THR A 98 26.07 -1.79 -21.51
C THR A 98 24.64 -1.68 -22.02
N SER A 99 24.43 -1.49 -23.33
CA SER A 99 23.09 -1.45 -23.91
C SER A 99 22.34 -2.77 -23.73
N CYS A 100 23.01 -3.90 -23.97
CA CYS A 100 22.43 -5.23 -23.75
C CYS A 100 22.07 -5.46 -22.28
N PHE A 101 22.98 -5.09 -21.36
CA PHE A 101 22.73 -5.17 -19.92
C PHE A 101 21.55 -4.27 -19.49
N SER A 102 21.47 -3.04 -19.98
CA SER A 102 20.36 -2.13 -19.71
C SER A 102 19.03 -2.68 -20.24
N ILE A 103 18.99 -3.21 -21.47
CA ILE A 103 17.78 -3.81 -22.03
C ILE A 103 17.36 -5.06 -21.22
N ALA A 104 18.31 -5.91 -20.85
CA ALA A 104 18.04 -7.08 -20.02
C ALA A 104 17.52 -6.70 -18.63
N SER A 105 18.12 -5.69 -18.00
CA SER A 105 17.68 -5.15 -16.70
C SER A 105 16.26 -4.56 -16.79
N LEU A 106 15.95 -3.78 -17.82
CA LEU A 106 14.60 -3.26 -18.06
C LEU A 106 13.59 -4.39 -18.32
N GLY A 107 13.99 -5.44 -19.03
CA GLY A 107 13.17 -6.64 -19.23
C GLY A 107 12.86 -7.36 -17.93
N ILE A 108 13.86 -7.56 -17.06
CA ILE A 108 13.67 -8.18 -15.74
C ILE A 108 12.75 -7.33 -14.85
N LEU A 109 12.99 -6.02 -14.80
CA LEU A 109 12.13 -5.11 -14.02
C LEU A 109 10.70 -5.09 -14.55
N SER A 110 10.52 -5.08 -15.88
CA SER A 110 9.20 -5.16 -16.52
C SER A 110 8.48 -6.45 -16.16
N GLU A 111 9.19 -7.57 -16.11
CA GLU A 111 8.65 -8.87 -15.74
C GLU A 111 8.22 -8.88 -14.26
N GLN A 112 9.09 -8.41 -13.37
CA GLN A 112 8.77 -8.28 -11.95
C GLN A 112 7.54 -7.41 -11.73
N GLN A 113 7.41 -6.32 -12.48
CA GLN A 113 6.23 -5.46 -12.47
C GLN A 113 4.99 -6.17 -13.00
N GLU A 114 5.08 -6.98 -14.06
CA GLU A 114 3.96 -7.78 -14.58
C GLU A 114 3.49 -8.82 -13.56
N ARG A 115 4.41 -9.46 -12.83
CA ARG A 115 4.03 -10.41 -11.77
C ARG A 115 3.41 -9.73 -10.56
N ALA A 116 3.89 -8.54 -10.20
CA ALA A 116 3.36 -7.78 -9.07
C ALA A 116 1.99 -7.17 -9.40
N PHE A 117 1.85 -6.64 -10.62
CA PHE A 117 0.64 -5.98 -11.12
C PHE A 117 0.27 -6.55 -12.49
N PRO A 118 -0.40 -7.71 -12.53
CA PRO A 118 -0.80 -8.34 -13.78
C PRO A 118 -1.73 -7.41 -14.55
N SER A 119 -1.55 -7.35 -15.87
CA SER A 119 -2.33 -6.49 -16.76
C SER A 119 -3.01 -7.33 -17.85
N PRO A 120 -4.23 -6.98 -18.29
CA PRO A 120 -4.96 -7.78 -19.27
C PRO A 120 -4.14 -7.99 -20.55
N HIS A 121 -4.09 -9.23 -21.05
CA HIS A 121 -3.26 -9.58 -22.22
C HIS A 121 -3.78 -8.93 -23.51
N GLU A 122 -5.07 -8.62 -23.56
CA GLU A 122 -5.73 -7.96 -24.69
C GLU A 122 -5.34 -6.49 -24.86
N TRP A 123 -4.75 -5.86 -23.85
CA TRP A 123 -4.33 -4.47 -23.94
C TRP A 123 -3.04 -4.32 -24.72
N SER A 124 -2.92 -3.22 -25.46
CA SER A 124 -1.65 -2.85 -26.07
C SER A 124 -0.53 -2.69 -25.02
N LEU A 125 0.70 -3.04 -25.41
CA LEU A 125 1.88 -2.98 -24.53
C LEU A 125 2.08 -1.61 -23.87
N ILE A 126 1.73 -0.53 -24.56
CA ILE A 126 1.83 0.84 -24.05
C ILE A 126 0.87 1.04 -22.87
N THR A 127 -0.38 0.60 -23.02
CA THR A 127 -1.42 0.74 -21.99
C THR A 127 -1.06 -0.11 -20.77
N ARG A 128 -0.60 -1.35 -20.99
CA ARG A 128 -0.10 -2.24 -19.94
C ARG A 128 1.06 -1.60 -19.17
N PHE A 129 2.07 -1.08 -19.87
CA PHE A 129 3.22 -0.41 -19.26
C PHE A 129 2.83 0.81 -18.42
N ARG A 130 1.88 1.62 -18.90
CA ARG A 130 1.39 2.82 -18.21
C ARG A 130 0.56 2.48 -16.97
N PHE A 131 -0.32 1.50 -17.08
CA PHE A 131 -1.07 0.95 -15.96
C PHE A 131 -0.13 0.43 -14.85
N ARG A 132 0.85 -0.42 -15.22
CA ARG A 132 1.83 -0.96 -14.28
C ARG A 132 2.66 0.14 -13.61
N ARG A 133 3.08 1.15 -14.35
CA ARG A 133 3.75 2.34 -13.78
C ARG A 133 2.85 3.06 -12.77
N GLY A 134 1.58 3.29 -13.11
CA GLY A 134 0.62 3.89 -12.18
C GLY A 134 0.48 3.09 -10.88
N LYS A 135 0.30 1.77 -10.97
CA LYS A 135 0.24 0.87 -9.80
C LYS A 135 1.55 0.83 -9.01
N TRP A 136 2.69 0.88 -9.70
CA TRP A 136 4.01 0.92 -9.06
C TRP A 136 4.16 2.15 -8.17
N TRP A 137 3.76 3.33 -8.65
CA TRP A 137 3.80 4.59 -7.89
C TRP A 137 2.78 4.67 -6.75
N GLN A 138 1.70 3.87 -6.79
CA GLN A 138 0.71 3.78 -5.71
C GLN A 138 1.25 3.09 -4.47
N VAL A 139 2.20 2.16 -4.62
CA VAL A 139 2.79 1.45 -3.49
C VAL A 139 3.84 2.35 -2.83
N PRO A 140 3.64 2.77 -1.56
CA PRO A 140 4.58 3.67 -0.88
C PRO A 140 5.99 3.11 -0.81
N GLU A 141 6.10 1.79 -0.67
CA GLU A 141 7.37 1.05 -0.54
C GLU A 141 8.29 1.20 -1.75
N ASN A 142 7.72 1.46 -2.93
CA ASN A 142 8.48 1.63 -4.16
C ASN A 142 9.05 3.05 -4.33
N ASN A 143 8.63 4.01 -3.50
CA ASN A 143 8.98 5.42 -3.61
C ASN A 143 10.00 5.78 -2.54
N GLU A 144 11.18 5.16 -2.62
CA GLU A 144 12.22 5.16 -1.57
C GLU A 144 12.68 6.56 -1.12
N GLU A 145 12.64 7.57 -2.00
CA GLU A 145 13.05 8.95 -1.68
C GLU A 145 11.96 9.77 -0.95
N GLU A 146 10.68 9.53 -1.28
CA GLU A 146 9.55 10.32 -0.75
C GLU A 146 8.89 9.61 0.44
N GLY A 147 8.90 8.27 0.49
CA GLY A 147 8.23 7.48 1.53
C GLY A 147 6.70 7.53 1.48
N PHE A 148 6.13 8.18 0.45
CA PHE A 148 4.68 8.25 0.19
C PHE A 148 4.38 8.13 -1.32
N PRO A 149 3.15 7.75 -1.71
CA PRO A 149 2.74 7.71 -3.11
C PRO A 149 2.69 9.10 -3.74
N ASN A 150 3.38 9.28 -4.87
CA ASN A 150 3.26 10.50 -5.67
C ASN A 150 1.95 10.48 -6.48
N TRP A 151 0.86 10.94 -5.87
CA TRP A 151 -0.48 10.86 -6.46
C TRP A 151 -0.62 11.60 -7.79
N ALA A 152 0.14 12.68 -8.00
CA ALA A 152 0.17 13.41 -9.28
C ALA A 152 0.72 12.54 -10.42
N ARG A 153 1.81 11.79 -10.17
CA ARG A 153 2.34 10.82 -11.13
C ARG A 153 1.40 9.65 -11.34
N VAL A 154 0.82 9.11 -10.27
CA VAL A 154 -0.18 8.04 -10.36
C VAL A 154 -1.33 8.45 -11.28
N TYR A 155 -1.91 9.63 -11.04
CA TYR A 155 -3.01 10.17 -11.85
C TYR A 155 -2.59 10.31 -13.31
N SER A 156 -1.42 10.91 -13.60
CA SER A 156 -0.97 11.12 -14.98
C SER A 156 -0.75 9.80 -15.75
N GLU A 157 -0.17 8.78 -15.10
CA GLU A 157 0.07 7.48 -15.73
C GLU A 157 -1.24 6.71 -15.99
N LEU A 158 -2.16 6.75 -15.02
CA LEU A 158 -3.47 6.12 -15.16
C LEU A 158 -4.40 6.87 -16.12
N GLU A 159 -4.35 8.20 -16.17
CA GLU A 159 -5.08 9.02 -17.14
C GLU A 159 -4.62 8.70 -18.56
N TYR A 160 -3.31 8.51 -18.76
CA TYR A 160 -2.80 8.10 -20.06
C TYR A 160 -3.30 6.71 -20.47
N ALA A 161 -3.37 5.76 -19.52
CA ALA A 161 -3.93 4.44 -19.77
C ALA A 161 -5.44 4.53 -20.07
N LEU A 162 -6.20 5.28 -19.27
CA LEU A 162 -7.63 5.49 -19.44
C LEU A 162 -7.97 6.10 -20.81
N ASN A 163 -7.26 7.16 -21.20
CA ASN A 163 -7.43 7.81 -22.51
C ASN A 163 -7.14 6.88 -23.70
N ARG A 164 -6.39 5.79 -23.50
CA ARG A 164 -6.17 4.77 -24.56
C ARG A 164 -7.24 3.69 -24.53
N LEU A 165 -7.72 3.33 -23.34
CA LEU A 165 -8.81 2.37 -23.14
C LEU A 165 -10.15 2.92 -23.63
N GLU A 166 -10.38 4.22 -23.53
CA GLU A 166 -11.62 4.86 -24.00
C GLU A 166 -11.53 5.33 -25.47
N ASN A 167 -10.36 5.23 -26.11
CA ASN A 167 -10.17 5.66 -27.50
C ASN A 167 -10.53 4.53 -28.48
N PRO A 168 -11.51 4.73 -29.39
CA PRO A 168 -11.95 3.72 -30.35
C PRO A 168 -10.84 3.24 -31.30
N ASP A 169 -9.87 4.10 -31.62
CA ASP A 169 -8.77 3.80 -32.55
C ASP A 169 -7.62 3.01 -31.89
N LYS A 170 -7.71 2.73 -30.58
CA LYS A 170 -6.67 2.07 -29.79
C LYS A 170 -7.24 0.84 -29.07
N ASP A 171 -7.21 0.85 -27.73
CA ASP A 171 -7.66 -0.30 -26.91
C ASP A 171 -9.17 -0.22 -26.60
N GLY A 172 -9.82 0.89 -26.96
CA GLY A 172 -11.26 1.14 -26.83
C GLY A 172 -12.11 0.70 -28.01
N ALA A 173 -11.55 -0.02 -28.99
CA ALA A 173 -12.30 -0.53 -30.13
C ALA A 173 -13.48 -1.40 -29.66
N GLY A 174 -14.71 -1.07 -30.08
CA GLY A 174 -15.92 -1.81 -29.68
C GLY A 174 -16.58 -1.34 -28.38
N LEU A 175 -16.18 -0.19 -27.82
CA LEU A 175 -16.95 0.49 -26.78
C LEU A 175 -18.21 1.13 -27.37
N VAL A 176 -19.34 0.93 -26.71
CA VAL A 176 -20.62 1.54 -27.10
C VAL A 176 -20.98 2.59 -26.05
N GLU A 177 -21.22 3.84 -26.48
CA GLU A 177 -21.76 4.87 -25.60
C GLU A 177 -23.20 4.47 -25.21
N GLN A 178 -23.50 4.50 -23.91
CA GLN A 178 -24.79 4.06 -23.41
C GLN A 178 -25.86 5.15 -23.62
N GLU A 179 -26.92 4.84 -24.38
CA GLU A 179 -28.06 5.75 -24.61
C GLU A 179 -29.11 5.71 -23.48
N GLU A 180 -29.31 4.56 -22.82
CA GLU A 180 -30.29 4.37 -21.74
C GLU A 180 -29.68 4.52 -20.34
N GLY A 181 -30.16 5.53 -19.59
CA GLY A 181 -29.65 5.89 -18.25
C GLY A 181 -28.80 7.16 -18.24
N GLY A 182 -28.90 8.00 -19.27
CA GLY A 182 -28.23 9.28 -19.43
C GLY A 182 -28.59 10.30 -18.35
N ILE A 183 -28.11 10.08 -17.14
CA ILE A 183 -27.89 11.19 -16.21
C ILE A 183 -26.66 11.91 -16.74
N LEU A 184 -26.89 12.92 -17.59
CA LEU A 184 -25.94 14.02 -17.75
C LEU A 184 -25.87 14.70 -16.38
N VAL A 185 -25.02 14.20 -15.48
CA VAL A 185 -24.79 14.88 -14.21
C VAL A 185 -24.10 16.19 -14.56
N PRO A 186 -24.74 17.35 -14.27
CA PRO A 186 -24.18 18.65 -14.64
C PRO A 186 -22.79 18.82 -14.03
N GLY A 187 -21.77 18.97 -14.88
CA GLY A 187 -20.37 19.15 -14.46
C GLY A 187 -19.50 17.89 -14.46
N VAL A 188 -20.05 16.69 -14.68
CA VAL A 188 -19.32 15.40 -14.56
C VAL A 188 -19.03 14.73 -15.92
N GLY A 189 -19.75 15.08 -16.99
CA GLY A 189 -19.51 14.52 -18.34
C GLY A 189 -20.27 13.23 -18.65
N LYS A 190 -19.92 12.56 -19.77
CA LYS A 190 -20.69 11.47 -20.39
C LYS A 190 -20.90 10.27 -19.47
N ALA A 191 -22.09 9.67 -19.54
CA ALA A 191 -22.45 8.41 -18.87
C ALA A 191 -21.48 7.27 -19.21
N GLY A 192 -21.43 6.26 -18.35
CA GLY A 192 -20.60 5.06 -18.53
C GLY A 192 -20.78 4.37 -19.89
N PHE A 193 -19.85 3.48 -20.22
CA PHE A 193 -19.88 2.71 -21.47
C PHE A 193 -20.62 1.38 -21.27
N ASP A 194 -21.25 0.85 -22.33
CA ASP A 194 -21.63 -0.56 -22.34
C ASP A 194 -20.41 -1.41 -22.73
N ILE A 195 -19.85 -2.09 -21.73
CA ILE A 195 -18.65 -2.92 -21.83
C ILE A 195 -19.00 -4.41 -21.82
N SER A 196 -20.29 -4.79 -21.92
CA SER A 196 -20.69 -6.20 -21.84
C SER A 196 -20.11 -7.09 -22.95
N ALA A 197 -19.72 -6.49 -24.07
CA ALA A 197 -19.10 -7.19 -25.20
C ALA A 197 -17.59 -7.45 -25.03
N LYS A 198 -16.96 -6.86 -24.01
CA LYS A 198 -15.53 -7.02 -23.71
C LYS A 198 -15.27 -8.26 -22.86
N SER A 199 -14.03 -8.74 -22.90
CA SER A 199 -13.58 -9.86 -22.07
C SER A 199 -13.59 -9.52 -20.59
N ASP A 200 -13.63 -10.56 -19.76
CA ASP A 200 -13.58 -10.47 -18.30
C ASP A 200 -12.31 -9.78 -17.80
N GLU A 201 -11.15 -10.11 -18.40
CA GLU A 201 -9.86 -9.49 -18.07
C GLU A 201 -9.88 -8.00 -18.40
N TRP A 202 -10.38 -7.63 -19.58
CA TRP A 202 -10.47 -6.24 -20.00
C TRP A 202 -11.36 -5.42 -19.05
N ARG A 203 -12.52 -5.97 -18.67
CA ARG A 203 -13.46 -5.33 -17.73
C ARG A 203 -12.83 -5.13 -16.35
N GLN A 204 -12.16 -6.15 -15.83
CA GLN A 204 -11.47 -6.06 -14.54
C GLN A 204 -10.35 -5.01 -14.56
N GLY A 205 -9.49 -5.01 -15.57
CA GLY A 205 -8.44 -4.01 -15.69
C GLY A 205 -9.00 -2.59 -15.83
N TYR A 206 -10.10 -2.41 -16.58
CA TYR A 206 -10.75 -1.12 -16.75
C TYR A 206 -11.35 -0.61 -15.43
N TYR A 207 -12.00 -1.49 -14.66
CA TYR A 207 -12.44 -1.19 -13.30
C TYR A 207 -11.28 -0.75 -12.39
N GLU A 208 -10.15 -1.46 -12.44
CA GLU A 208 -8.97 -1.12 -11.61
C GLU A 208 -8.33 0.22 -11.98
N VAL A 209 -8.35 0.59 -13.26
CA VAL A 209 -7.91 1.91 -13.73
C VAL A 209 -8.85 2.99 -13.20
N LEU A 210 -10.17 2.81 -13.35
CA LEU A 210 -11.16 3.80 -12.90
C LEU A 210 -11.13 3.98 -11.38
N MET A 211 -11.07 2.90 -10.60
CA MET A 211 -10.93 2.99 -9.14
C MET A 211 -9.61 3.65 -8.75
N GLY A 212 -8.51 3.33 -9.43
CA GLY A 212 -7.21 3.96 -9.20
C GLY A 212 -7.21 5.46 -9.52
N MET A 213 -7.91 5.86 -10.58
CA MET A 213 -8.13 7.26 -10.95
C MET A 213 -8.96 7.99 -9.90
N ALA A 214 -10.06 7.39 -9.44
CA ALA A 214 -10.90 7.93 -8.39
C ALA A 214 -10.10 8.17 -7.10
N SER A 215 -9.38 7.17 -6.62
CA SER A 215 -8.53 7.28 -5.42
C SER A 215 -7.40 8.30 -5.54
N ALA A 216 -6.84 8.48 -6.74
CA ALA A 216 -5.84 9.51 -7.00
C ALA A 216 -6.48 10.91 -7.04
N ALA A 217 -7.65 11.04 -7.67
CA ALA A 217 -8.42 12.28 -7.73
C ALA A 217 -8.85 12.77 -6.35
N GLU A 218 -9.31 11.86 -5.46
CA GLU A 218 -9.65 12.20 -4.07
C GLU A 218 -8.49 12.87 -3.32
N ARG A 219 -7.27 12.38 -3.55
CA ARG A 219 -6.06 12.85 -2.85
C ARG A 219 -5.45 14.10 -3.49
N LEU A 220 -5.73 14.30 -4.78
CA LEU A 220 -5.39 15.51 -5.54
C LEU A 220 -6.51 16.56 -5.48
N ASP A 221 -7.56 16.34 -4.68
CA ASP A 221 -8.65 17.31 -4.52
C ASP A 221 -8.11 18.64 -3.98
N GLY A 222 -8.45 19.73 -4.66
CA GLY A 222 -7.94 21.08 -4.39
C GLY A 222 -6.49 21.34 -4.83
N TRP A 223 -5.80 20.38 -5.44
CA TRP A 223 -4.49 20.62 -6.05
C TRP A 223 -4.65 21.31 -7.39
N VAL A 224 -3.66 22.13 -7.74
CA VAL A 224 -3.70 22.98 -8.94
C VAL A 224 -2.50 22.69 -9.81
N THR A 225 -2.69 22.82 -11.12
CA THR A 225 -1.66 22.70 -12.14
C THR A 225 -1.87 23.74 -13.24
N ASP A 226 -0.89 23.82 -14.14
CA ASP A 226 -0.95 24.60 -15.36
C ASP A 226 -1.65 23.86 -16.49
N LYS A 227 -2.04 24.59 -17.56
CA LYS A 227 -2.51 23.99 -18.82
C LYS A 227 -1.59 22.91 -19.40
N TRP A 228 -0.29 23.01 -19.14
CA TRP A 228 0.72 22.06 -19.61
C TRP A 228 0.96 20.87 -18.68
N ARG A 229 0.35 20.87 -17.48
CA ARG A 229 0.43 19.81 -16.45
C ARG A 229 1.85 19.36 -16.08
N ARG A 230 2.83 20.28 -16.11
CA ARG A 230 4.24 19.95 -15.84
C ARG A 230 4.54 19.85 -14.34
N ASN A 231 3.95 20.72 -13.55
CA ASN A 231 4.13 20.79 -12.10
C ASN A 231 2.77 20.87 -11.42
N VAL A 232 2.68 20.35 -10.20
CA VAL A 232 1.46 20.35 -9.42
C VAL A 232 1.75 20.98 -8.07
N TRP A 233 0.87 21.89 -7.65
CA TRP A 233 0.99 22.59 -6.38
C TRP A 233 -0.15 22.16 -5.46
N ALA A 234 0.22 21.81 -4.22
CA ALA A 234 -0.73 21.52 -3.16
C ALA A 234 -1.47 22.81 -2.73
N PRO A 235 -2.70 22.69 -2.19
CA PRO A 235 -3.51 23.85 -1.78
C PRO A 235 -2.84 24.74 -0.71
N GLU A 236 -1.86 24.22 0.03
CA GLU A 236 -1.10 24.99 1.03
C GLU A 236 -0.20 26.07 0.43
N PHE A 237 0.24 25.88 -0.82
CA PHE A 237 1.09 26.83 -1.56
C PHE A 237 0.28 27.77 -2.43
N VAL A 238 -1.01 27.49 -2.66
CA VAL A 238 -1.86 28.27 -3.55
C VAL A 238 -2.63 29.31 -2.73
N PRO A 239 -2.57 30.60 -3.12
CA PRO A 239 -3.42 31.61 -2.51
C PRO A 239 -4.88 31.34 -2.87
N SER A 240 -5.75 31.23 -1.85
CA SER A 240 -7.18 30.99 -2.02
C SER A 240 -7.97 31.69 -0.91
N ALA A 241 -9.30 31.75 -1.04
CA ALA A 241 -10.16 32.32 0.01
C ALA A 241 -10.01 31.58 1.36
N THR A 242 -9.74 30.26 1.31
CA THR A 242 -9.47 29.43 2.50
C THR A 242 -8.02 29.54 2.99
N ASN A 243 -7.09 29.93 2.11
CA ASN A 243 -5.67 30.09 2.40
C ASN A 243 -5.15 31.48 1.95
N PRO A 244 -5.41 32.55 2.72
CA PRO A 244 -5.00 33.91 2.36
C PRO A 244 -3.48 34.15 2.49
N ARG A 245 -2.73 33.25 3.15
CA ARG A 245 -1.28 33.34 3.34
C ARG A 245 -0.62 32.01 2.97
N PRO A 246 -0.40 31.74 1.67
CA PRO A 246 0.21 30.50 1.24
C PRO A 246 1.64 30.34 1.76
N LYS A 247 2.07 29.09 1.93
CA LYS A 247 3.47 28.77 2.18
C LYS A 247 4.32 29.08 0.95
N ALA A 248 5.57 29.44 1.16
CA ALA A 248 6.52 29.59 0.05
C ALA A 248 6.74 28.24 -0.64
N VAL A 249 6.88 28.27 -1.97
CA VAL A 249 7.21 27.08 -2.75
C VAL A 249 8.58 26.52 -2.35
N LEU A 250 8.73 25.20 -2.46
CA LEU A 250 9.99 24.52 -2.12
C LEU A 250 11.14 25.01 -3.03
N PRO A 251 12.39 25.10 -2.52
CA PRO A 251 13.53 25.49 -3.33
C PRO A 251 13.67 24.60 -4.57
N GLY A 252 13.72 25.22 -5.77
CA GLY A 252 13.83 24.52 -7.04
C GLY A 252 12.49 24.23 -7.76
N MET A 253 11.35 24.45 -7.09
CA MET A 253 10.04 24.41 -7.74
C MET A 253 9.70 25.78 -8.37
N PRO A 254 9.01 25.79 -9.53
CA PRO A 254 8.53 27.05 -10.10
C PRO A 254 7.44 27.68 -9.23
N GLU A 255 7.30 28.99 -9.37
CA GLU A 255 6.26 29.77 -8.71
C GLU A 255 4.86 29.29 -9.11
N VAL A 256 3.90 29.49 -8.21
CA VAL A 256 2.51 29.13 -8.44
C VAL A 256 1.95 30.00 -9.56
N PRO A 257 1.25 29.43 -10.55
CA PRO A 257 0.66 30.18 -11.65
C PRO A 257 -0.35 31.23 -11.18
N ASP A 258 -0.55 32.27 -11.99
CA ASP A 258 -1.61 33.26 -11.78
C ASP A 258 -3.00 32.61 -11.81
N GLU A 259 -3.98 33.21 -11.11
CA GLU A 259 -5.34 32.66 -10.97
C GLU A 259 -6.00 32.28 -12.30
N GLU A 260 -5.77 33.05 -13.37
CA GLU A 260 -6.32 32.81 -14.71
C GLU A 260 -5.78 31.54 -15.38
N HIS A 261 -4.59 31.09 -14.98
CA HIS A 261 -3.90 29.95 -15.58
C HIS A 261 -4.03 28.67 -14.76
N ARG A 262 -4.64 28.76 -13.58
CA ARG A 262 -4.84 27.64 -12.66
C ARG A 262 -5.94 26.71 -13.17
N VAL A 263 -5.61 25.44 -13.30
CA VAL A 263 -6.54 24.36 -13.63
C VAL A 263 -6.46 23.30 -12.53
N PRO A 264 -7.57 22.63 -12.16
CA PRO A 264 -7.52 21.49 -11.25
C PRO A 264 -6.53 20.43 -11.72
N ALA A 265 -5.73 19.89 -10.80
CA ALA A 265 -4.72 18.88 -11.09
C ALA A 265 -5.32 17.55 -11.58
N ALA A 266 -6.51 17.22 -11.08
CA ALA A 266 -7.28 16.04 -11.42
C ALA A 266 -8.73 16.44 -11.75
N GLU A 267 -9.42 15.60 -12.51
CA GLU A 267 -10.88 15.68 -12.63
C GLU A 267 -11.54 15.31 -11.28
N ALA A 268 -12.79 15.73 -11.09
CA ALA A 268 -13.53 15.40 -9.88
C ALA A 268 -13.64 13.87 -9.71
N PRO A 269 -13.42 13.31 -8.50
CA PRO A 269 -13.48 11.85 -8.27
C PRO A 269 -14.85 11.26 -8.63
N GLU A 270 -15.91 12.07 -8.53
CA GLU A 270 -17.26 11.74 -8.95
C GLU A 270 -17.34 11.23 -10.40
N SER A 271 -16.55 11.78 -11.33
CA SER A 271 -16.57 11.35 -12.74
C SER A 271 -16.21 9.89 -12.89
N PHE A 272 -15.20 9.43 -12.15
CA PHE A 272 -14.73 8.06 -12.20
C PHE A 272 -15.68 7.11 -11.48
N TYR A 273 -16.19 7.49 -10.30
CA TYR A 273 -17.14 6.65 -9.56
C TYR A 273 -18.46 6.48 -10.29
N LEU A 274 -19.07 7.58 -10.75
CA LEU A 274 -20.33 7.53 -11.50
C LEU A 274 -20.16 6.78 -12.82
N LYS A 275 -19.01 6.90 -13.49
CA LYS A 275 -18.69 6.10 -14.67
C LYS A 275 -18.73 4.60 -14.35
N ILE A 276 -18.19 4.14 -13.22
CA ILE A 276 -18.29 2.72 -12.81
C ILE A 276 -19.74 2.33 -12.50
N ILE A 277 -20.46 3.15 -11.73
CA ILE A 277 -21.81 2.84 -11.26
C ILE A 277 -22.81 2.75 -12.44
N THR A 278 -22.63 3.61 -13.45
CA THR A 278 -23.52 3.69 -14.61
C THR A 278 -23.15 2.74 -15.75
N SER A 279 -21.86 2.37 -15.89
CA SER A 279 -21.40 1.47 -16.95
C SER A 279 -22.04 0.08 -16.85
N LYS A 280 -22.51 -0.43 -17.98
CA LYS A 280 -23.09 -1.77 -18.08
C LYS A 280 -22.02 -2.82 -18.37
N GLY A 281 -22.02 -3.91 -17.60
CA GLY A 281 -21.09 -5.02 -17.77
C GLY A 281 -20.13 -5.22 -16.60
N PHE A 282 -20.08 -4.32 -15.62
CA PHE A 282 -19.42 -4.56 -14.34
C PHE A 282 -20.24 -5.47 -13.43
N THR A 283 -19.55 -6.15 -12.52
CA THR A 283 -20.20 -7.00 -11.50
C THR A 283 -20.91 -6.14 -10.46
N THR A 284 -21.89 -6.74 -9.76
CA THR A 284 -22.61 -6.07 -8.66
C THR A 284 -21.63 -5.56 -7.60
N TYR A 285 -20.64 -6.38 -7.22
CA TYR A 285 -19.59 -5.98 -6.27
C TYR A 285 -18.79 -4.77 -6.73
N GLN A 286 -18.37 -4.72 -7.99
CA GLN A 286 -17.60 -3.58 -8.54
C GLN A 286 -18.41 -2.27 -8.56
N ARG A 287 -19.71 -2.35 -8.89
CA ARG A 287 -20.59 -1.18 -8.86
C ARG A 287 -20.87 -0.74 -7.43
N LEU A 288 -21.09 -1.69 -6.53
CA LEU A 288 -21.29 -1.47 -5.10
C LEU A 288 -20.07 -0.81 -4.45
N SER A 289 -18.87 -1.33 -4.69
CA SER A 289 -17.63 -0.79 -4.12
C SER A 289 -17.35 0.64 -4.61
N ALA A 290 -17.64 0.95 -5.86
CA ALA A 290 -17.55 2.31 -6.39
C ALA A 290 -18.57 3.26 -5.73
N ALA A 291 -19.82 2.82 -5.55
CA ALA A 291 -20.84 3.61 -4.85
C ALA A 291 -20.48 3.87 -3.39
N LEU A 292 -19.94 2.87 -2.68
CA LEU A 292 -19.46 3.03 -1.31
C LEU A 292 -18.24 3.97 -1.23
N GLY A 293 -17.28 3.84 -2.14
CA GLY A 293 -16.13 4.76 -2.21
C GLY A 293 -16.55 6.21 -2.43
N TYR A 294 -17.53 6.43 -3.32
CA TYR A 294 -18.09 7.76 -3.53
C TYR A 294 -18.83 8.30 -2.29
N ALA A 295 -19.60 7.44 -1.60
CA ALA A 295 -20.27 7.80 -0.35
C ALA A 295 -19.27 8.20 0.76
N ASP A 296 -18.18 7.44 0.91
CA ASP A 296 -17.11 7.73 1.86
C ASP A 296 -16.44 9.08 1.56
N TRP A 297 -16.18 9.37 0.28
CA TRP A 297 -15.65 10.67 -0.14
C TRP A 297 -16.60 11.83 0.18
N LEU A 298 -17.91 11.68 -0.09
CA LEU A 298 -18.91 12.70 0.26
C LEU A 298 -18.99 12.92 1.78
N SER A 299 -18.91 11.84 2.57
CA SER A 299 -18.84 11.91 4.03
C SER A 299 -17.60 12.68 4.49
N PHE A 300 -16.43 12.39 3.89
CA PHE A 300 -15.19 13.12 4.13
C PHE A 300 -15.28 14.61 3.78
N ARG A 301 -15.99 14.94 2.69
CA ARG A 301 -16.30 16.33 2.28
C ARG A 301 -17.34 17.03 3.16
N LYS A 302 -17.86 16.35 4.20
CA LYS A 302 -18.87 16.82 5.14
C LYS A 302 -20.21 17.14 4.49
N LEU A 303 -20.62 16.32 3.51
CA LEU A 303 -21.92 16.38 2.84
C LEU A 303 -22.74 15.14 3.24
N PRO A 304 -23.27 15.08 4.47
CA PRO A 304 -23.89 13.86 5.01
C PRO A 304 -25.16 13.46 4.26
N ASP A 305 -25.98 14.41 3.80
CA ASP A 305 -27.23 14.09 3.11
C ASP A 305 -26.96 13.39 1.76
N SER A 306 -26.01 13.92 0.97
CA SER A 306 -25.59 13.28 -0.30
C SER A 306 -24.87 11.96 -0.06
N ALA A 307 -24.07 11.86 1.01
CA ALA A 307 -23.44 10.59 1.38
C ALA A 307 -24.48 9.52 1.74
N GLU A 308 -25.54 9.87 2.48
CA GLU A 308 -26.64 8.97 2.82
C GLU A 308 -27.35 8.44 1.57
N GLU A 309 -27.64 9.32 0.60
CA GLU A 309 -28.23 8.92 -0.68
C GLU A 309 -27.34 7.92 -1.43
N MET A 310 -26.02 8.14 -1.42
CA MET A 310 -25.07 7.20 -2.06
C MET A 310 -24.96 5.87 -1.32
N TYR A 311 -24.97 5.84 0.03
CA TYR A 311 -25.02 4.57 0.78
C TYR A 311 -26.33 3.81 0.53
N ARG A 312 -27.46 4.51 0.37
CA ARG A 312 -28.74 3.88 0.00
C ARG A 312 -28.71 3.37 -1.44
N TRP A 313 -28.11 4.12 -2.37
CA TRP A 313 -27.95 3.64 -3.75
C TRP A 313 -27.02 2.42 -3.81
N ALA A 314 -25.96 2.39 -3.02
CA ALA A 314 -25.12 1.22 -2.83
C ALA A 314 -25.94 0.02 -2.34
N LEU A 315 -26.83 0.22 -1.36
CA LEU A 315 -27.76 -0.81 -0.90
C LEU A 315 -28.70 -1.28 -2.03
N ASP A 316 -29.26 -0.38 -2.82
CA ASP A 316 -30.12 -0.72 -3.96
C ASP A 316 -29.39 -1.53 -5.03
N ILE A 317 -28.11 -1.21 -5.30
CA ILE A 317 -27.25 -2.00 -6.19
C ILE A 317 -27.10 -3.43 -5.63
N ALA A 318 -26.79 -3.57 -4.34
CA ALA A 318 -26.68 -4.88 -3.70
C ALA A 318 -28.00 -5.67 -3.73
N ILE A 319 -29.13 -4.99 -3.56
CA ILE A 319 -30.47 -5.57 -3.64
C ILE A 319 -30.80 -6.03 -5.06
N SER A 320 -30.34 -5.32 -6.08
CA SER A 320 -30.54 -5.71 -7.49
C SER A 320 -29.81 -7.01 -7.87
N GLY A 321 -28.75 -7.36 -7.14
CA GLY A 321 -28.00 -8.62 -7.32
C GLY A 321 -28.58 -9.82 -6.56
N LEU A 322 -29.70 -9.66 -5.84
CA LEU A 322 -30.28 -10.76 -5.08
C LEU A 322 -30.85 -11.86 -5.98
N PRO A 323 -30.65 -13.15 -5.65
CA PRO A 323 -31.14 -14.27 -6.45
C PRO A 323 -32.66 -14.53 -6.31
N THR A 324 -33.42 -13.58 -5.77
CA THR A 324 -34.84 -13.72 -5.38
C THR A 324 -35.71 -12.68 -6.08
N SER A 325 -36.90 -13.08 -6.53
CA SER A 325 -37.87 -12.20 -7.20
C SER A 325 -38.54 -11.18 -6.28
N GLU A 326 -38.55 -11.42 -4.96
CA GLU A 326 -39.11 -10.55 -3.93
C GLU A 326 -38.04 -10.06 -2.94
N PRO A 327 -37.30 -8.98 -3.25
CA PRO A 327 -36.22 -8.49 -2.39
C PRO A 327 -36.69 -7.98 -1.01
N SER A 328 -37.93 -7.49 -0.92
CA SER A 328 -38.54 -6.98 0.32
C SER A 328 -38.71 -8.06 1.40
N ALA A 329 -38.71 -9.34 1.02
CA ALA A 329 -38.74 -10.45 1.97
C ALA A 329 -37.37 -10.69 2.65
N VAL A 330 -36.30 -10.16 2.08
CA VAL A 330 -34.91 -10.35 2.56
C VAL A 330 -34.45 -9.15 3.38
N ILE A 331 -34.65 -7.95 2.85
CA ILE A 331 -34.17 -6.70 3.44
C ILE A 331 -35.19 -5.57 3.23
N ASP A 332 -35.35 -4.76 4.26
CA ASP A 332 -36.07 -3.50 4.15
C ASP A 332 -35.16 -2.44 3.51
N ARG A 333 -35.61 -1.87 2.39
CA ARG A 333 -34.86 -0.87 1.62
C ARG A 333 -34.65 0.44 2.38
N GLU A 334 -35.62 0.85 3.19
CA GLU A 334 -35.55 2.13 3.89
C GLU A 334 -34.64 2.06 5.12
N THR A 335 -34.75 0.95 5.88
CA THR A 335 -34.03 0.79 7.14
C THR A 335 -32.71 0.04 6.99
N GLY A 336 -32.51 -0.71 5.91
CA GLY A 336 -31.34 -1.58 5.72
C GLY A 336 -31.31 -2.80 6.65
N VAL A 337 -32.41 -3.10 7.33
CA VAL A 337 -32.51 -4.21 8.29
C VAL A 337 -32.86 -5.51 7.58
N LEU A 338 -32.09 -6.57 7.84
CA LEU A 338 -32.38 -7.91 7.32
C LEU A 338 -33.58 -8.54 8.06
N ALA A 339 -34.53 -9.09 7.31
CA ALA A 339 -35.68 -9.78 7.87
C ALA A 339 -35.25 -11.02 8.67
N SER A 340 -35.96 -11.31 9.77
CA SER A 340 -35.70 -12.50 10.61
C SER A 340 -36.05 -13.81 9.92
N THR A 341 -37.03 -13.75 9.03
CA THR A 341 -37.58 -14.87 8.27
C THR A 341 -36.93 -15.02 6.89
N ALA A 342 -35.92 -14.21 6.58
CA ALA A 342 -35.23 -14.26 5.28
C ALA A 342 -34.63 -15.65 5.06
N PRO A 343 -34.86 -16.28 3.89
CA PRO A 343 -34.27 -17.57 3.59
C PRO A 343 -32.74 -17.44 3.51
N LYS A 344 -32.00 -18.35 4.15
CA LYS A 344 -30.54 -18.26 4.25
C LYS A 344 -29.84 -18.15 2.89
N ASN A 345 -30.38 -18.82 1.88
CA ASN A 345 -29.82 -18.83 0.51
C ASN A 345 -30.03 -17.51 -0.25
N SER A 346 -30.85 -16.60 0.27
CA SER A 346 -31.12 -15.30 -0.35
C SER A 346 -30.26 -14.17 0.20
N ILE A 347 -29.57 -14.37 1.32
CA ILE A 347 -28.68 -13.36 1.90
C ILE A 347 -27.33 -13.47 1.18
N THR A 348 -26.82 -12.36 0.65
CA THR A 348 -25.55 -12.33 -0.11
C THR A 348 -24.48 -11.49 0.60
N PRO A 349 -23.18 -11.75 0.35
CA PRO A 349 -22.08 -10.91 0.83
C PRO A 349 -22.22 -9.43 0.47
N ASN A 350 -22.71 -9.11 -0.74
CA ASN A 350 -22.90 -7.72 -1.18
C ASN A 350 -23.90 -6.96 -0.30
N VAL A 351 -25.03 -7.58 0.05
CA VAL A 351 -26.04 -6.97 0.93
C VAL A 351 -25.47 -6.76 2.34
N VAL A 352 -24.75 -7.76 2.87
CA VAL A 352 -24.10 -7.62 4.17
C VAL A 352 -23.07 -6.49 4.15
N TYR A 353 -22.29 -6.37 3.08
CA TYR A 353 -21.28 -5.33 2.93
C TYR A 353 -21.92 -3.93 2.83
N ALA A 354 -22.92 -3.75 1.98
CA ALA A 354 -23.64 -2.48 1.84
C ALA A 354 -24.32 -2.04 3.15
N ALA A 355 -25.07 -2.94 3.79
CA ALA A 355 -25.77 -2.66 5.04
C ALA A 355 -24.81 -2.39 6.21
N THR A 356 -23.63 -3.04 6.24
CA THR A 356 -22.61 -2.75 7.25
C THR A 356 -22.09 -1.32 7.13
N ASN A 357 -21.76 -0.87 5.91
CA ASN A 357 -21.29 0.50 5.67
C ASN A 357 -22.39 1.54 5.97
N LEU A 358 -23.64 1.28 5.58
CA LEU A 358 -24.77 2.15 5.93
C LEU A 358 -24.95 2.27 7.45
N ALA A 359 -24.82 1.16 8.20
CA ALA A 359 -24.91 1.17 9.65
C ALA A 359 -23.76 1.94 10.32
N ILE A 360 -22.53 1.81 9.79
CA ILE A 360 -21.37 2.59 10.25
C ILE A 360 -21.63 4.08 10.02
N PHE A 361 -22.09 4.48 8.84
CA PHE A 361 -22.45 5.85 8.54
C PHE A 361 -23.51 6.40 9.52
N PHE A 362 -24.58 5.65 9.80
CA PHE A 362 -25.56 6.06 10.81
C PHE A 362 -24.97 6.18 12.22
N ALA A 363 -24.05 5.29 12.61
CA ALA A 363 -23.36 5.39 13.89
C ALA A 363 -22.47 6.65 13.97
N GLU A 364 -21.75 6.98 12.91
CA GLU A 364 -20.92 8.19 12.80
C GLU A 364 -21.76 9.48 12.87
N GLN A 365 -22.92 9.50 12.20
CA GLN A 365 -23.88 10.61 12.27
C GLN A 365 -24.68 10.68 13.59
N ARG A 366 -24.31 9.87 14.60
CA ARG A 366 -24.98 9.77 15.91
C ARG A 366 -26.44 9.30 15.84
N ARG A 367 -26.87 8.71 14.72
CA ARG A 367 -28.19 8.08 14.52
C ARG A 367 -28.19 6.63 15.01
N ILE A 368 -27.83 6.47 16.28
CA ILE A 368 -27.54 5.17 16.89
C ILE A 368 -28.78 4.23 16.91
N ALA A 369 -29.98 4.81 17.03
CA ALA A 369 -31.24 4.06 17.00
C ALA A 369 -31.49 3.35 15.66
N SER A 370 -31.01 3.91 14.55
CA SER A 370 -31.08 3.29 13.22
C SER A 370 -29.97 2.26 13.01
N ALA A 371 -28.77 2.51 13.53
CA ALA A 371 -27.61 1.63 13.34
C ALA A 371 -27.72 0.28 14.08
N LEU A 372 -28.19 0.30 15.33
CA LEU A 372 -28.27 -0.90 16.17
C LEU A 372 -29.05 -2.08 15.54
N PRO A 373 -30.30 -1.90 15.07
CA PRO A 373 -31.06 -3.01 14.50
C PRO A 373 -30.39 -3.58 13.24
N ILE A 374 -29.71 -2.75 12.44
CA ILE A 374 -28.96 -3.21 11.27
C ILE A 374 -27.82 -4.11 11.72
N PHE A 375 -26.95 -3.67 12.64
CA PHE A 375 -25.83 -4.48 13.14
C PHE A 375 -26.30 -5.81 13.77
N VAL A 376 -27.38 -5.80 14.55
CA VAL A 376 -27.94 -7.02 15.14
C VAL A 376 -28.44 -7.97 14.06
N SER A 377 -29.12 -7.45 13.03
CA SER A 377 -29.63 -8.26 11.91
C SER A 377 -28.48 -8.89 11.10
N LEU A 378 -27.38 -8.16 10.90
CA LEU A 378 -26.18 -8.62 10.21
C LEU A 378 -25.44 -9.70 11.01
N LEU A 379 -25.29 -9.51 12.32
CA LEU A 379 -24.66 -10.50 13.19
C LEU A 379 -25.47 -11.81 13.18
N ARG A 380 -26.81 -11.72 13.27
CA ARG A 380 -27.69 -12.88 13.15
C ARG A 380 -27.55 -13.58 11.80
N ALA A 381 -27.50 -12.83 10.71
CA ALA A 381 -27.34 -13.39 9.37
C ALA A 381 -26.01 -14.15 9.23
N ARG A 382 -24.90 -13.58 9.72
CA ARG A 382 -23.58 -14.22 9.70
C ARG A 382 -23.49 -15.47 10.57
N ILE A 383 -24.06 -15.43 11.79
CA ILE A 383 -24.08 -16.61 12.67
C ILE A 383 -24.99 -17.70 12.11
N GLY A 384 -26.09 -17.33 11.45
CA GLY A 384 -27.07 -18.24 10.88
C GLY A 384 -26.71 -18.83 9.51
N ALA A 385 -25.68 -18.29 8.84
CA ALA A 385 -25.20 -18.75 7.55
C ALA A 385 -24.59 -20.16 7.61
N GLU A 386 -24.61 -20.87 6.48
CA GLU A 386 -24.05 -22.22 6.35
C GLU A 386 -22.52 -22.15 6.40
N GLU A 387 -21.86 -23.08 7.09
CA GLU A 387 -20.40 -23.09 7.19
C GLU A 387 -19.79 -23.41 5.83
N ALA A 388 -18.83 -22.60 5.39
CA ALA A 388 -18.13 -22.80 4.14
C ALA A 388 -17.39 -24.14 4.16
N ARG A 389 -17.67 -25.01 3.19
CA ARG A 389 -16.90 -26.25 3.02
C ARG A 389 -15.46 -25.87 2.64
N ARG A 390 -14.49 -26.34 3.43
CA ARG A 390 -13.07 -26.12 3.11
C ARG A 390 -12.77 -26.69 1.72
N PRO A 391 -12.30 -25.88 0.76
CA PRO A 391 -11.86 -26.44 -0.51
C PRO A 391 -10.65 -27.32 -0.25
N THR A 392 -10.79 -28.60 -0.55
CA THR A 392 -9.69 -29.56 -0.56
C THR A 392 -8.89 -29.30 -1.84
N ILE A 393 -7.57 -29.11 -1.72
CA ILE A 393 -6.58 -28.98 -2.80
C ILE A 393 -6.37 -27.54 -3.28
N ALA A 394 -5.40 -26.87 -2.66
CA ALA A 394 -4.67 -25.81 -3.37
C ALA A 394 -3.81 -26.48 -4.47
N PRO A 395 -3.73 -25.92 -5.69
CA PRO A 395 -2.86 -26.45 -6.72
C PRO A 395 -1.42 -26.44 -6.20
N GLN A 396 -0.77 -27.60 -6.17
CA GLN A 396 0.65 -27.68 -5.82
C GLN A 396 1.44 -26.92 -6.88
N LYS A 397 2.11 -25.85 -6.46
CA LYS A 397 3.01 -25.10 -7.33
C LYS A 397 4.27 -25.93 -7.53
N ASP A 398 4.57 -26.28 -8.78
CA ASP A 398 5.77 -27.05 -9.11
C ASP A 398 7.04 -26.28 -8.66
N SER A 399 7.72 -26.79 -7.64
CA SER A 399 8.92 -26.19 -7.05
C SER A 399 10.23 -26.59 -7.75
N SER A 400 10.14 -27.20 -8.92
CA SER A 400 11.32 -27.61 -9.69
C SER A 400 12.06 -26.40 -10.28
N LEU A 401 13.39 -26.48 -10.37
CA LEU A 401 14.22 -25.42 -10.99
C LEU A 401 13.83 -25.18 -12.45
N VAL A 402 13.49 -26.24 -13.17
CA VAL A 402 13.00 -26.15 -14.56
C VAL A 402 11.62 -25.49 -14.61
N GLY A 403 10.71 -25.86 -13.70
CA GLY A 403 9.40 -25.20 -13.56
C GLY A 403 9.53 -23.72 -13.20
N THR A 404 10.54 -23.34 -12.41
CA THR A 404 10.84 -21.94 -12.07
C THR A 404 11.36 -21.17 -13.29
N LEU A 405 12.24 -21.77 -14.10
CA LEU A 405 12.80 -21.13 -15.29
C LEU A 405 11.77 -21.01 -16.43
N VAL A 406 10.94 -22.05 -16.61
CA VAL A 406 9.83 -22.04 -17.58
C VAL A 406 8.74 -21.07 -17.15
N SER A 407 8.41 -21.00 -15.85
CA SER A 407 7.45 -20.02 -15.35
C SER A 407 7.95 -18.59 -15.40
N LEU A 408 9.27 -18.35 -15.42
CA LEU A 408 9.87 -17.03 -15.64
C LEU A 408 9.78 -16.56 -17.11
N LEU A 409 9.88 -17.51 -18.05
CA LEU A 409 9.81 -17.24 -19.49
C LEU A 409 8.37 -17.17 -20.02
N ARG A 410 7.42 -17.78 -19.31
CA ARG A 410 5.99 -17.74 -19.66
C ARG A 410 5.35 -16.51 -19.04
N GLU A 411 4.55 -15.81 -19.85
CA GLU A 411 3.71 -14.71 -19.39
C GLU A 411 2.76 -15.22 -18.28
N PRO A 412 2.66 -14.54 -17.12
CA PRO A 412 1.77 -14.96 -16.05
C PRO A 412 0.31 -14.82 -16.50
N ASP A 413 -0.51 -15.81 -16.20
CA ASP A 413 -1.95 -15.72 -16.49
C ASP A 413 -2.58 -14.59 -15.65
N TYR A 414 -3.47 -13.79 -16.26
CA TYR A 414 -4.22 -12.75 -15.54
C TYR A 414 -5.05 -13.38 -14.40
N PRO A 415 -5.10 -12.76 -13.20
CA PRO A 415 -5.84 -13.33 -12.08
C PRO A 415 -7.33 -13.48 -12.44
N PRO A 416 -7.98 -14.55 -11.95
CA PRO A 416 -9.41 -14.73 -12.19
C PRO A 416 -10.19 -13.56 -11.57
N VAL A 417 -11.27 -13.15 -12.24
CA VAL A 417 -12.14 -12.08 -11.76
C VAL A 417 -12.63 -12.42 -10.36
N PRO A 418 -12.60 -11.46 -9.41
CA PRO A 418 -13.17 -11.66 -8.08
C PRO A 418 -14.65 -12.11 -8.17
N PRO A 419 -15.13 -12.92 -7.21
CA PRO A 419 -16.52 -13.36 -7.19
C PRO A 419 -17.46 -12.14 -7.15
N SER A 420 -18.61 -12.23 -7.83
CA SER A 420 -19.54 -11.08 -7.95
C SER A 420 -20.17 -10.67 -6.62
N GLY A 421 -20.10 -11.54 -5.60
CA GLY A 421 -20.68 -11.30 -4.27
C GLY A 421 -22.19 -11.51 -4.19
N ASP A 422 -22.80 -12.04 -5.27
CA ASP A 422 -24.24 -12.35 -5.36
C ASP A 422 -24.56 -13.81 -4.96
N GLU A 423 -23.53 -14.55 -4.61
CA GLU A 423 -23.62 -15.90 -4.08
C GLU A 423 -24.26 -15.91 -2.68
N PRO A 424 -24.90 -17.00 -2.26
CA PRO A 424 -25.37 -17.14 -0.88
C PRO A 424 -24.25 -16.93 0.14
N LEU A 425 -24.57 -16.21 1.22
CA LEU A 425 -23.64 -15.95 2.31
C LEU A 425 -23.23 -17.26 2.99
N LEU A 426 -21.93 -17.54 2.95
CA LEU A 426 -21.32 -18.65 3.67
C LEU A 426 -20.53 -18.11 4.86
N ARG A 427 -20.65 -18.78 6.00
CA ARG A 427 -19.84 -18.48 7.18
C ARG A 427 -18.46 -19.09 7.00
N LYS A 428 -17.44 -18.25 6.83
CA LYS A 428 -16.04 -18.67 6.71
C LYS A 428 -15.30 -18.46 8.02
N GLU A 429 -14.31 -19.32 8.30
CA GLU A 429 -13.39 -19.13 9.42
C GLU A 429 -12.63 -17.79 9.34
N SER A 430 -12.34 -17.29 8.12
CA SER A 430 -11.68 -16.00 7.88
C SER A 430 -12.49 -14.80 8.36
N ASP A 431 -13.81 -14.92 8.42
CA ASP A 431 -14.72 -13.78 8.62
C ASP A 431 -15.10 -13.62 10.10
N ARG A 432 -14.56 -14.46 10.98
CA ARG A 432 -14.80 -14.44 12.44
C ARG A 432 -14.42 -13.11 13.09
N CYS A 433 -13.46 -12.40 12.51
CA CYS A 433 -13.06 -11.07 13.00
C CYS A 433 -14.07 -9.99 12.64
N GLU A 434 -14.85 -10.17 11.56
CA GLU A 434 -15.96 -9.28 11.23
C GLU A 434 -17.14 -9.50 12.19
N GLU A 435 -17.38 -10.74 12.62
CA GLU A 435 -18.34 -11.04 13.71
C GLU A 435 -17.91 -10.33 15.02
N ALA A 436 -16.61 -10.35 15.35
CA ALA A 436 -16.08 -9.66 16.51
C ALA A 436 -16.27 -8.12 16.42
N ALA A 437 -16.03 -7.54 15.25
CA ALA A 437 -16.27 -6.12 15.00
C ALA A 437 -17.75 -5.75 15.20
N LEU A 438 -18.70 -6.55 14.68
CA LEU A 438 -20.13 -6.33 14.89
C LEU A 438 -20.53 -6.41 16.37
N LYS A 439 -19.98 -7.37 17.12
CA LYS A 439 -20.21 -7.49 18.58
C LYS A 439 -19.71 -6.26 19.33
N ASN A 440 -18.55 -5.73 18.97
CA ASN A 440 -18.01 -4.50 19.56
C ASN A 440 -18.95 -3.31 19.30
N TYR A 441 -19.36 -3.08 18.05
CA TYR A 441 -20.31 -2.00 17.72
C TYR A 441 -21.64 -2.13 18.46
N ILE A 442 -22.23 -3.33 18.50
CA ILE A 442 -23.47 -3.59 19.23
C ILE A 442 -23.28 -3.30 20.73
N GLY A 443 -22.18 -3.78 21.32
CA GLY A 443 -21.89 -3.60 22.74
C GLY A 443 -21.70 -2.13 23.13
N GLU A 444 -20.95 -1.37 22.32
CA GLU A 444 -20.77 0.07 22.49
C GLU A 444 -22.08 0.83 22.44
N ILE A 445 -22.88 0.56 21.41
CA ILE A 445 -24.17 1.20 21.22
C ILE A 445 -25.11 0.88 22.39
N LEU A 446 -25.22 -0.39 22.78
CA LEU A 446 -26.06 -0.80 23.90
C LEU A 446 -25.62 -0.15 25.21
N PHE A 447 -24.32 -0.05 25.45
CA PHE A 447 -23.79 0.63 26.63
C PHE A 447 -24.09 2.14 26.60
N ALA A 448 -23.81 2.81 25.48
CA ALA A 448 -24.00 4.25 25.32
C ALA A 448 -25.47 4.68 25.40
N THR A 449 -26.40 3.86 24.90
CA THR A 449 -27.85 4.13 24.88
C THR A 449 -28.60 3.65 26.12
N ALA A 450 -27.95 2.94 27.04
CA ALA A 450 -28.60 2.36 28.22
C ALA A 450 -29.17 3.38 29.22
N GLY A 451 -28.81 4.68 29.10
CA GLY A 451 -29.23 5.70 30.06
C GLY A 451 -28.81 5.31 31.48
N SER A 452 -29.75 5.26 32.43
CA SER A 452 -29.52 4.82 33.81
C SER A 452 -29.76 3.31 34.05
N SER A 453 -30.08 2.53 33.02
CA SER A 453 -30.40 1.11 33.17
C SER A 453 -29.14 0.27 33.38
N SER A 454 -28.95 -0.23 34.60
CA SER A 454 -27.79 -1.07 34.95
C SER A 454 -27.75 -2.38 34.16
N THR A 455 -28.90 -2.97 33.83
CA THR A 455 -28.97 -4.26 33.12
C THR A 455 -28.51 -4.12 31.67
N GLN A 456 -28.97 -3.07 30.99
CA GLN A 456 -28.58 -2.80 29.60
C GLN A 456 -27.11 -2.39 29.49
N ARG A 457 -26.57 -1.65 30.48
CA ARG A 457 -25.13 -1.38 30.57
C ARG A 457 -24.31 -2.65 30.73
N GLN A 458 -24.72 -3.56 31.62
CA GLN A 458 -24.05 -4.85 31.79
C GLN A 458 -24.13 -5.70 30.52
N GLN A 459 -25.25 -5.66 29.81
CA GLN A 459 -25.41 -6.33 28.52
C GLN A 459 -24.45 -5.77 27.48
N GLY A 460 -24.36 -4.44 27.34
CA GLY A 460 -23.39 -3.79 26.44
C GLY A 460 -21.95 -4.20 26.74
N LEU A 461 -21.55 -4.17 28.01
CA LEU A 461 -20.23 -4.62 28.45
C LEU A 461 -19.98 -6.11 28.15
N SER A 462 -20.99 -6.97 28.31
CA SER A 462 -20.87 -8.40 27.99
C SER A 462 -20.63 -8.64 26.50
N TRP A 463 -21.27 -7.86 25.63
CA TRP A 463 -21.05 -7.92 24.19
C TRP A 463 -19.62 -7.51 23.80
N VAL A 464 -19.09 -6.44 24.39
CA VAL A 464 -17.70 -6.01 24.11
C VAL A 464 -16.70 -7.07 24.59
N ARG A 465 -16.90 -7.66 25.78
CA ARG A 465 -16.07 -8.77 26.26
C ARG A 465 -16.11 -9.98 25.32
N ASP A 466 -17.29 -10.31 24.79
CA ASP A 466 -17.46 -11.38 23.82
C ASP A 466 -16.86 -11.05 22.45
N GLY A 467 -16.88 -9.79 22.03
CA GLY A 467 -16.17 -9.33 20.83
C GLY A 467 -14.65 -9.53 20.94
N VAL A 468 -14.05 -9.10 22.05
CA VAL A 468 -12.62 -9.31 22.35
C VAL A 468 -12.25 -10.79 22.47
N SER A 469 -13.12 -11.62 23.07
CA SER A 469 -12.87 -13.06 23.14
C SER A 469 -12.93 -13.69 21.74
N THR A 470 -13.89 -13.29 20.92
CA THR A 470 -14.10 -13.79 19.56
C THR A 470 -12.91 -13.45 18.65
N SER A 471 -12.42 -12.20 18.68
CA SER A 471 -11.27 -11.78 17.88
C SER A 471 -10.00 -12.55 18.28
N LYS A 472 -9.77 -12.74 19.58
CA LYS A 472 -8.62 -13.51 20.07
C LYS A 472 -8.69 -14.99 19.70
N ILE A 473 -9.87 -15.61 19.76
CA ILE A 473 -10.07 -16.99 19.30
C ILE A 473 -9.84 -17.07 17.78
N ALA A 474 -10.35 -16.10 17.01
CA ALA A 474 -10.18 -16.07 15.57
C ALA A 474 -8.69 -16.01 15.15
N GLN A 475 -7.86 -15.24 15.85
CA GLN A 475 -6.41 -15.21 15.61
C GLN A 475 -5.71 -16.58 15.79
N SER A 476 -6.30 -17.49 16.58
CA SER A 476 -5.77 -18.84 16.79
C SER A 476 -6.17 -19.85 15.71
N LEU A 477 -7.12 -19.50 14.83
CA LEU A 477 -7.57 -20.36 13.75
C LEU A 477 -6.48 -20.49 12.67
N ASN A 478 -6.29 -21.69 12.13
CA ASN A 478 -5.25 -21.94 11.14
C ASN A 478 -5.40 -21.05 9.90
N ALA A 479 -6.63 -20.87 9.40
CA ALA A 479 -6.89 -20.07 8.20
C ALA A 479 -6.45 -18.60 8.36
N ILE A 480 -6.60 -18.04 9.56
CA ILE A 480 -6.20 -16.66 9.87
C ILE A 480 -4.71 -16.61 10.22
N ARG A 481 -4.21 -17.56 11.00
CA ARG A 481 -2.80 -17.58 11.44
C ARG A 481 -1.82 -17.69 10.27
N THR A 482 -2.19 -18.38 9.19
CA THR A 482 -1.34 -18.53 7.99
C THR A 482 -1.35 -17.30 7.08
N ASN A 483 -2.32 -16.41 7.22
CA ASN A 483 -2.45 -15.21 6.40
C ASN A 483 -2.22 -13.98 7.29
N ASP A 484 -1.04 -13.36 7.15
CA ASP A 484 -0.62 -12.24 8.00
C ASP A 484 -1.59 -11.04 7.90
N ASP A 485 -2.17 -10.76 6.74
CA ASP A 485 -3.11 -9.65 6.56
C ASP A 485 -4.41 -9.88 7.33
N LEU A 486 -4.95 -11.11 7.27
CA LEU A 486 -6.13 -11.49 8.06
C LEU A 486 -5.82 -11.48 9.55
N ARG A 487 -4.64 -11.95 9.96
CA ARG A 487 -4.21 -11.91 11.37
C ARG A 487 -4.15 -10.47 11.87
N LYS A 488 -3.53 -9.55 11.13
CA LYS A 488 -3.45 -8.13 11.48
C LYS A 488 -4.83 -7.48 11.57
N LYS A 489 -5.74 -7.78 10.64
CA LYS A 489 -7.15 -7.33 10.70
C LYS A 489 -7.83 -7.79 12.00
N CYS A 490 -7.60 -9.04 12.40
CA CYS A 490 -8.13 -9.60 13.64
C CYS A 490 -7.51 -8.98 14.91
N GLU A 491 -6.21 -8.72 14.91
CA GLU A 491 -5.53 -8.01 15.99
C GLU A 491 -6.07 -6.58 16.12
N LYS A 492 -6.35 -5.89 15.00
CA LYS A 492 -7.00 -4.57 15.03
C LYS A 492 -8.39 -4.62 15.65
N CYS A 493 -9.18 -5.67 15.37
CA CYS A 493 -10.48 -5.86 16.01
C CYS A 493 -10.36 -6.14 17.52
N GLU A 494 -9.32 -6.86 17.96
CA GLU A 494 -9.03 -7.03 19.40
C GLU A 494 -8.62 -5.70 20.04
N GLU A 495 -7.77 -4.91 19.37
CA GLU A 495 -7.36 -3.59 19.85
C GLU A 495 -8.57 -2.68 20.07
N VAL A 496 -9.41 -2.51 19.06
CA VAL A 496 -10.61 -1.66 19.14
C VAL A 496 -11.56 -2.15 20.24
N GLY A 497 -11.76 -3.46 20.38
CA GLY A 497 -12.59 -4.02 21.45
C GLY A 497 -12.02 -3.80 22.85
N LEU A 498 -10.68 -3.91 23.03
CA LEU A 498 -10.01 -3.63 24.30
C LEU A 498 -10.03 -2.14 24.64
N GLU A 499 -9.89 -1.25 23.66
CA GLU A 499 -10.05 0.19 23.86
C GLU A 499 -11.46 0.55 24.32
N SER A 500 -12.47 -0.04 23.66
CA SER A 500 -13.87 0.12 23.99
C SER A 500 -14.17 -0.35 25.41
N TRP A 501 -13.71 -1.56 25.75
CA TRP A 501 -13.85 -2.12 27.09
C TRP A 501 -13.18 -1.23 28.13
N GLY A 502 -11.95 -0.78 27.86
CA GLY A 502 -11.22 0.14 28.74
C GLY A 502 -12.02 1.41 29.02
N LYS A 503 -12.52 2.09 27.97
CA LYS A 503 -13.33 3.31 28.10
C LYS A 503 -14.61 3.09 28.92
N ILE A 504 -15.29 1.96 28.70
CA ILE A 504 -16.48 1.58 29.47
C ILE A 504 -16.11 1.42 30.96
N MET A 505 -15.01 0.73 31.26
CA MET A 505 -14.55 0.53 32.64
C MET A 505 -14.15 1.85 33.31
N THR A 506 -13.42 2.73 32.62
CA THR A 506 -13.08 4.07 33.13
C THR A 506 -14.35 4.86 33.46
N TYR A 507 -15.37 4.81 32.62
CA TYR A 507 -16.65 5.47 32.88
C TYR A 507 -17.37 4.89 34.11
N LEU A 508 -17.44 3.56 34.22
CA LEU A 508 -18.07 2.89 35.37
C LEU A 508 -17.30 3.16 36.67
N ALA A 509 -15.96 3.15 36.63
CA ALA A 509 -15.11 3.47 37.77
C ALA A 509 -15.29 4.94 38.22
N ALA A 510 -15.37 5.88 37.28
CA ALA A 510 -15.66 7.28 37.58
C ALA A 510 -17.04 7.45 38.24
N GLU A 511 -18.08 6.78 37.74
CA GLU A 511 -19.41 6.82 38.35
C GLU A 511 -19.42 6.19 39.76
N ALA A 512 -18.70 5.10 39.96
CA ALA A 512 -18.56 4.45 41.27
C ALA A 512 -17.80 5.36 42.26
N ARG A 513 -16.74 6.04 41.81
CA ARG A 513 -16.03 7.07 42.61
C ARG A 513 -16.96 8.21 42.99
N GLU A 514 -17.75 8.74 42.07
CA GLU A 514 -18.73 9.78 42.39
C GLU A 514 -19.76 9.32 43.43
N LYS A 515 -20.26 8.08 43.32
CA LYS A 515 -21.20 7.52 44.31
C LYS A 515 -20.55 7.39 45.68
N ARG A 516 -19.31 6.91 45.72
CA ARG A 516 -18.49 6.82 46.93
C ARG A 516 -18.26 8.20 47.55
N ASP A 517 -17.89 9.19 46.75
CA ASP A 517 -17.59 10.55 47.23
C ASP A 517 -18.85 11.27 47.71
N LYS A 518 -19.98 11.11 47.01
CA LYS A 518 -21.30 11.59 47.48
C LYS A 518 -21.71 10.92 48.79
N ALA A 519 -21.44 9.62 48.95
CA ALA A 519 -21.72 8.89 50.19
C ALA A 519 -20.82 9.35 51.35
N LYS A 520 -19.55 9.71 51.10
CA LYS A 520 -18.59 10.18 52.11
C LYS A 520 -18.79 11.66 52.47
N ASN A 521 -19.10 12.51 51.50
CA ASN A 521 -19.10 13.98 51.64
C ASN A 521 -20.50 14.63 51.73
N GLY A 522 -21.61 13.91 51.46
CA GLY A 522 -22.97 14.46 51.56
C GLY A 522 -23.49 14.48 53.00
N GLY A 523 -23.79 15.64 53.58
CA GLY A 523 -24.09 15.85 55.01
C GLY A 523 -24.92 14.76 55.72
N LEU A 524 -26.22 14.66 55.43
CA LEU A 524 -27.14 13.70 56.08
C LEU A 524 -26.89 12.23 55.66
N SER A 525 -26.44 11.99 54.42
CA SER A 525 -26.10 10.64 53.94
C SER A 525 -24.78 10.11 54.53
N SER A 526 -23.81 10.98 54.80
CA SER A 526 -22.51 10.68 55.41
C SER A 526 -22.67 10.09 56.81
N LEU A 527 -23.65 10.59 57.57
CA LEU A 527 -23.98 10.06 58.90
C LEU A 527 -24.57 8.63 58.82
N MET A 528 -25.44 8.36 57.84
CA MET A 528 -26.01 7.02 57.62
C MET A 528 -24.94 6.02 57.15
N TRP A 529 -24.04 6.42 56.24
CA TRP A 529 -22.96 5.57 55.73
C TRP A 529 -21.81 5.38 56.71
N LYS A 530 -21.57 6.31 57.65
CA LYS A 530 -20.65 6.10 58.78
C LYS A 530 -21.12 5.01 59.73
N VAL A 531 -22.44 4.81 59.87
CA VAL A 531 -23.03 3.76 60.71
C VAL A 531 -23.13 2.42 59.95
N LYS A 532 -23.47 2.45 58.67
CA LYS A 532 -23.67 1.25 57.83
C LYS A 532 -22.38 0.70 57.19
N GLY A 533 -21.32 1.53 57.13
CA GLY A 533 -20.02 1.22 56.53
C GLY A 533 -19.97 1.46 55.02
N THR A 534 -18.85 2.02 54.51
CA THR A 534 -18.64 2.28 53.07
C THR A 534 -17.85 1.18 52.35
N LYS A 535 -17.50 0.09 53.04
CA LYS A 535 -16.61 -0.96 52.52
C LYS A 535 -17.04 -1.53 51.17
N THR A 536 -18.35 -1.75 50.99
CA THR A 536 -18.88 -2.31 49.73
C THR A 536 -18.70 -1.36 48.54
N LEU A 537 -18.78 -0.04 48.77
CA LEU A 537 -18.55 0.97 47.72
C LEU A 537 -17.05 1.10 47.42
N ASP A 538 -16.22 0.99 48.45
CA ASP A 538 -14.76 0.97 48.30
C ASP A 538 -14.32 -0.28 47.48
N GLU A 539 -14.86 -1.46 47.79
CA GLU A 539 -14.62 -2.73 47.05
C GLU A 539 -15.14 -2.68 45.60
N GLU A 540 -16.29 -2.03 45.36
CA GLU A 540 -16.83 -1.88 44.00
C GLU A 540 -15.94 -0.99 43.13
N VAL A 541 -15.43 0.11 43.68
CA VAL A 541 -14.45 0.98 42.98
C VAL A 541 -13.17 0.21 42.68
N GLU A 542 -12.58 -0.45 43.69
CA GLU A 542 -11.35 -1.23 43.52
C GLU A 542 -11.50 -2.34 42.48
N LYS A 543 -12.65 -3.02 42.44
CA LYS A 543 -12.94 -4.04 41.43
C LYS A 543 -13.00 -3.47 40.02
N LEU A 544 -13.66 -2.33 39.83
CA LEU A 544 -13.79 -1.70 38.51
C LEU A 544 -12.45 -1.14 38.02
N GLU A 545 -11.67 -0.53 38.91
CA GLU A 545 -10.30 -0.06 38.64
C GLU A 545 -9.35 -1.21 38.33
N GLY A 546 -9.40 -2.30 39.10
CA GLY A 546 -8.57 -3.48 38.84
C GLY A 546 -8.88 -4.14 37.50
N GLU A 547 -10.14 -4.14 37.06
CA GLU A 547 -10.50 -4.60 35.72
C GLU A 547 -10.02 -3.63 34.64
N GLU A 548 -10.14 -2.31 34.83
CA GLU A 548 -9.59 -1.28 33.93
C GLU A 548 -8.07 -1.46 33.74
N GLU A 549 -7.32 -1.60 34.83
CA GLU A 549 -5.87 -1.86 34.81
C GLU A 549 -5.55 -3.17 34.06
N GLY A 550 -6.33 -4.23 34.30
CA GLY A 550 -6.19 -5.49 33.59
C GLY A 550 -6.39 -5.34 32.08
N VAL A 551 -7.38 -4.57 31.65
CA VAL A 551 -7.68 -4.32 30.23
C VAL A 551 -6.60 -3.44 29.58
N THR A 552 -6.16 -2.38 30.25
CA THR A 552 -5.11 -1.48 29.74
C THR A 552 -3.77 -2.20 29.61
N LEU A 553 -3.41 -3.08 30.55
CA LEU A 553 -2.22 -3.94 30.43
C LEU A 553 -2.30 -4.88 29.22
N ARG A 554 -3.47 -5.48 28.97
CA ARG A 554 -3.69 -6.32 27.78
C ARG A 554 -3.58 -5.52 26.48
N LEU A 555 -4.18 -4.33 26.44
CA LEU A 555 -4.11 -3.43 25.28
C LEU A 555 -2.67 -3.01 24.99
N ASN A 556 -1.93 -2.59 26.01
CA ASN A 556 -0.52 -2.19 25.87
C ASN A 556 0.35 -3.36 25.41
N LYS A 557 0.09 -4.58 25.91
CA LYS A 557 0.78 -5.79 25.45
C LYS A 557 0.49 -6.09 23.98
N LEU A 558 -0.76 -5.96 23.53
CA LEU A 558 -1.14 -6.16 22.13
C LEU A 558 -0.49 -5.11 21.23
N ARG A 559 -0.59 -3.83 21.57
CA ARG A 559 0.06 -2.73 20.82
C ARG A 559 1.57 -2.88 20.74
N SER A 560 2.22 -3.26 21.84
CA SER A 560 3.67 -3.53 21.85
C SER A 560 4.04 -4.70 20.93
N LYS A 561 3.19 -5.75 20.86
CA LYS A 561 3.39 -6.87 19.94
C LYS A 561 3.24 -6.42 18.49
N MET A 562 2.14 -5.74 18.14
CA MET A 562 1.90 -5.24 16.78
C MET A 562 3.01 -4.31 16.33
N LEU A 563 3.39 -3.35 17.16
CA LEU A 563 4.48 -2.41 16.87
C LEU A 563 5.82 -3.13 16.65
N LYS A 564 6.11 -4.18 17.44
CA LYS A 564 7.32 -4.99 17.24
C LYS A 564 7.27 -5.75 15.91
N GLU A 565 6.13 -6.34 15.55
CA GLU A 565 5.95 -7.00 14.26
C GLU A 565 6.12 -6.02 13.09
N GLU A 566 5.57 -4.80 13.20
CA GLU A 566 5.76 -3.73 12.23
C GLU A 566 7.23 -3.34 12.09
N TYR A 567 7.96 -3.14 13.19
CA TYR A 567 9.40 -2.85 13.13
C TYR A 567 10.19 -4.02 12.54
N GLU A 568 9.91 -5.27 12.91
CA GLU A 568 10.58 -6.44 12.33
C GLU A 568 10.30 -6.56 10.82
N GLU A 569 9.10 -6.19 10.37
CA GLU A 569 8.74 -6.13 8.96
C GLU A 569 9.49 -5.02 8.23
N MET A 570 9.55 -3.82 8.82
CA MET A 570 10.34 -2.69 8.30
C MET A 570 11.84 -3.06 8.22
N ASP A 571 12.41 -3.67 9.25
CA ASP A 571 13.80 -4.11 9.26
C ASP A 571 14.08 -5.17 8.20
N ARG A 572 13.16 -6.14 8.00
CA ARG A 572 13.29 -7.12 6.90
C ARG A 572 13.22 -6.43 5.54
N LYS A 573 12.37 -5.42 5.39
CA LYS A 573 12.26 -4.63 4.16
C LYS A 573 13.57 -3.88 3.89
N TYR A 574 14.10 -3.17 4.87
CA TYR A 574 15.39 -2.46 4.75
C TYR A 574 16.60 -3.41 4.60
N ALA A 575 16.57 -4.62 5.16
CA ALA A 575 17.65 -5.58 4.99
C ALA A 575 17.69 -6.20 3.58
N ARG A 576 16.54 -6.33 2.90
CA ARG A 576 16.47 -6.83 1.51
C ARG A 576 16.99 -5.80 0.50
N THR A 577 16.96 -4.51 0.81
CA THR A 577 17.43 -3.43 -0.07
C THR A 577 18.96 -3.29 -0.13
N PHE A 578 19.72 -3.90 0.79
CA PHE A 578 21.20 -3.88 0.75
C PHE A 578 21.83 -5.03 -0.08
N VAL A 579 21.02 -5.80 -0.80
CA VAL A 579 21.52 -6.83 -1.72
C VAL A 579 21.26 -6.36 -3.15
N PHE A 580 22.11 -5.46 -3.63
CA PHE A 580 22.31 -5.17 -5.05
C PHE A 580 23.78 -5.38 -5.42
#